data_AF-A0A0V0YCC3-F1
#
_entry.id   AF-A0A0V0YCC3-F1
#
_cell.length_a   1.000
_cell.length_b   1.000
_cell.length_c   1.000
_cell.angle_alpha   90.00
_cell.angle_beta   90.00
_cell.angle_gamma   90.00
#
_symmetry.space_group_name_H-M   'P 1'
#
loop_
_entity.id
_entity.type
_entity.pdbx_description
1 polymer ?
#
loop_
_entity_poly.entity_id
_entity_poly.type
_entity_poly.pdbx_seq_one_letter_code
_entity_poly.pdbx_strand_id
1 'polypeptide(L)'
;LATSGNGKRAYVSVCKAIRHQEPYIYVNNLPAAILNQHMELSDLINGVDVRVTPFLGHEKFVTKRVQAEANIQAFGKHSKSFADMYARVLRNRFAANIRVWASSDARSKSICNRQYQLRKIASPMQLDGVQVNREADSAKWALVEGKNTVCFTTNDYKATEKQTPGAAVCLENAGVYNAFLTAASNVEPCNN
;
A
#
# COMPACT_ATOMS: atom_id res chain seq x y z
N LEU A 1 8.67 20.98 -16.36
CA LEU A 1 7.81 20.18 -15.45
C LEU A 1 7.25 21.07 -14.33
N ALA A 2 6.46 22.08 -14.68
CA ALA A 2 5.73 22.89 -13.71
C ALA A 2 4.70 23.72 -14.47
N THR A 3 3.42 23.39 -14.38
CA THR A 3 2.34 24.36 -14.55
C THR A 3 1.11 23.91 -13.77
N SER A 4 0.61 24.89 -13.02
CA SER A 4 -0.78 25.18 -12.63
C SER A 4 -1.59 24.19 -11.80
N GLY A 5 -2.00 24.68 -10.62
CA GLY A 5 -3.40 24.65 -10.19
C GLY A 5 -3.90 23.39 -9.50
N ASN A 6 -4.05 23.46 -8.17
CA ASN A 6 -4.87 22.60 -7.31
C ASN A 6 -4.50 21.11 -7.17
N GLY A 7 -3.56 20.58 -7.95
CA GLY A 7 -2.87 19.34 -7.59
C GLY A 7 -1.75 19.64 -6.60
N LYS A 8 -1.85 19.20 -5.33
CA LYS A 8 -0.63 18.88 -4.56
C LYS A 8 0.29 18.12 -5.53
N ARG A 9 1.52 18.59 -5.77
CA ARG A 9 2.44 17.91 -6.69
C ARG A 9 2.50 16.45 -6.24
N ALA A 10 1.96 15.51 -7.02
CA ALA A 10 1.76 14.12 -6.61
C ALA A 10 3.02 13.51 -5.99
N TYR A 11 4.18 13.89 -6.56
CA TYR A 11 5.49 13.53 -6.05
C TYR A 11 5.74 13.94 -4.58
N VAL A 12 5.32 15.13 -4.15
CA VAL A 12 5.44 15.58 -2.74
C VAL A 12 4.61 14.70 -1.82
N SER A 13 3.37 14.37 -2.24
CA SER A 13 2.51 13.43 -1.50
C SER A 13 3.13 12.03 -1.44
N VAL A 14 3.73 11.55 -2.52
CA VAL A 14 4.48 10.30 -2.52
C VAL A 14 5.66 10.37 -1.55
N CYS A 15 6.45 11.45 -1.55
CA CYS A 15 7.58 11.62 -0.63
C CYS A 15 7.13 11.58 0.84
N LYS A 16 6.04 12.28 1.18
CA LYS A 16 5.46 12.27 2.54
C LYS A 16 5.12 10.86 3.03
N ALA A 17 4.50 10.05 2.17
CA ALA A 17 4.20 8.67 2.52
C ALA A 17 5.48 7.83 2.63
N ILE A 18 6.34 7.86 1.60
CA ILE A 18 7.56 7.04 1.51
C ILE A 18 8.55 7.31 2.64
N ARG A 19 8.63 8.53 3.19
CA ARG A 19 9.49 8.81 4.35
C ARG A 19 9.26 7.89 5.55
N HIS A 20 8.03 7.42 5.73
CA HIS A 20 7.72 6.49 6.82
C HIS A 20 8.22 5.07 6.54
N GLN A 21 8.63 4.74 5.33
CA GLN A 21 9.17 3.42 4.98
C GLN A 21 10.65 3.26 5.40
N GLU A 22 11.28 4.28 5.97
CA GLU A 22 12.71 4.28 6.29
C GLU A 22 13.57 3.86 5.05
N PRO A 23 13.31 4.42 3.85
CA PRO A 23 13.95 3.95 2.63
C PRO A 23 15.41 4.37 2.58
N TYR A 24 16.26 3.52 2.00
CA TYR A 24 17.62 3.88 1.67
C TYR A 24 17.69 4.47 0.26
N ILE A 25 18.02 5.75 0.15
CA ILE A 25 18.16 6.45 -1.14
C ILE A 25 19.60 6.31 -1.63
N TYR A 26 19.82 5.44 -2.63
CA TYR A 26 21.16 5.11 -3.15
C TYR A 26 21.75 6.21 -4.03
N VAL A 27 20.94 6.86 -4.87
CA VAL A 27 21.36 7.90 -5.81
C VAL A 27 20.26 8.96 -5.89
N ASN A 28 20.65 10.22 -5.91
CA ASN A 28 19.75 11.32 -6.24
C ASN A 28 20.49 12.30 -7.17
N ASN A 29 19.77 12.84 -8.15
CA ASN A 29 20.27 13.87 -9.07
C ASN A 29 19.28 15.05 -9.12
N LEU A 30 18.78 15.44 -7.94
CA LEU A 30 17.76 16.47 -7.83
C LEU A 30 18.42 17.84 -7.63
N PRO A 31 18.08 18.86 -8.46
CA PRO A 31 18.67 20.18 -8.32
C PRO A 31 18.38 20.80 -6.95
N ALA A 32 19.35 21.52 -6.38
CA ALA A 32 19.17 22.24 -5.11
C ALA A 32 17.95 23.17 -5.11
N ALA A 33 17.63 23.79 -6.25
CA ALA A 33 16.43 24.62 -6.40
C ALA A 33 15.12 23.86 -6.14
N ILE A 34 15.05 22.57 -6.46
CA ILE A 34 13.88 21.73 -6.15
C ILE A 34 13.90 21.31 -4.67
N LEU A 35 15.06 20.94 -4.13
CA LEU A 35 15.20 20.54 -2.72
C LEU A 35 14.83 21.67 -1.76
N ASN A 36 15.28 22.89 -2.06
CA ASN A 36 15.00 24.08 -1.27
C ASN A 36 13.52 24.50 -1.31
N GLN A 37 12.77 24.05 -2.33
CA GLN A 37 11.33 24.32 -2.44
C GLN A 37 10.46 23.26 -1.75
N HIS A 38 10.98 22.05 -1.52
CA HIS A 38 10.21 20.91 -1.01
C HIS A 38 10.96 20.23 0.13
N MET A 39 10.70 20.69 1.36
CA MET A 39 11.35 20.17 2.58
C MET A 39 11.20 18.66 2.70
N GLU A 40 10.05 18.10 2.33
CA GLU A 40 9.75 16.68 2.44
C GLU A 40 10.55 15.83 1.46
N LEU A 41 10.93 16.42 0.34
CA LEU A 41 11.86 15.80 -0.59
C LEU A 41 13.30 15.90 -0.07
N SER A 42 13.70 17.08 0.42
CA SER A 42 15.00 17.27 1.04
C SER A 42 15.21 16.28 2.19
N ASP A 43 14.24 16.17 3.09
CA ASP A 43 14.26 15.26 4.23
C ASP A 43 14.34 13.79 3.79
N LEU A 44 13.60 13.39 2.75
CA LEU A 44 13.65 12.03 2.23
C LEU A 44 15.04 11.68 1.70
N ILE A 45 15.64 12.57 0.90
CA ILE A 45 16.97 12.36 0.30
C ILE A 45 18.06 12.35 1.36
N ASN A 46 17.96 13.23 2.36
CA ASN A 46 18.92 13.34 3.44
C ASN A 46 18.70 12.30 4.56
N GLY A 47 17.74 11.38 4.40
CA GLY A 47 17.47 10.32 5.37
C GLY A 47 17.01 10.84 6.74
N VAL A 48 16.29 11.96 6.77
CA VAL A 48 15.79 12.56 8.02
C VAL A 48 14.69 11.67 8.60
N ASP A 49 15.03 11.00 9.70
CA ASP A 49 14.18 10.06 10.44
C ASP A 49 12.85 10.69 10.90
N VAL A 50 11.77 9.93 10.81
CA VAL A 50 10.46 10.34 11.34
C VAL A 50 10.44 10.01 12.84
N ARG A 51 10.70 11.03 13.65
CA ARG A 51 10.84 10.89 15.11
C ARG A 51 9.57 11.19 15.91
N VAL A 52 8.59 11.82 15.29
CA VAL A 52 7.37 12.30 15.95
C VAL A 52 6.16 11.56 15.40
N THR A 53 5.20 11.26 16.27
CA THR A 53 3.93 10.64 15.89
C THR A 53 3.08 11.58 15.02
N PRO A 54 2.22 11.05 14.14
CA PRO A 54 1.94 9.62 13.93
C PRO A 54 3.02 8.90 13.10
N PHE A 55 3.38 7.67 13.50
CA PHE A 55 4.30 6.79 12.74
C PHE A 55 3.66 6.15 11.49
N LEU A 56 2.60 6.76 10.97
CA LEU A 56 1.85 6.34 9.80
C LEU A 56 1.65 7.54 8.89
N GLY A 57 2.12 7.44 7.66
CA GLY A 57 1.88 8.40 6.60
C GLY A 57 0.67 8.01 5.77
N HIS A 58 -0.15 8.98 5.38
CA HIS A 58 -1.22 8.76 4.41
C HIS A 58 -1.47 10.04 3.60
N GLU A 59 -1.36 9.90 2.28
CA GLU A 59 -1.57 10.98 1.33
C GLU A 59 -2.52 10.56 0.22
N LYS A 60 -3.26 11.52 -0.32
CA LYS A 60 -4.15 11.32 -1.47
C LYS A 60 -3.77 12.27 -2.58
N PHE A 61 -3.81 11.78 -3.80
CA PHE A 61 -3.60 12.59 -5.00
C PHE A 61 -4.27 11.94 -6.19
N VAL A 62 -4.44 12.72 -7.25
CA VAL A 62 -4.99 12.26 -8.53
C VAL A 62 -3.89 12.32 -9.57
N THR A 63 -3.81 11.31 -10.43
CA THR A 63 -2.85 11.31 -11.55
C THR A 63 -3.23 12.39 -12.56
N LYS A 64 -2.22 12.97 -13.24
CA LYS A 64 -2.49 13.86 -14.37
C LYS A 64 -3.06 13.06 -15.54
N ARG A 65 -4.09 13.60 -16.19
CA ARG A 65 -4.76 12.96 -17.31
C ARG A 65 -3.88 12.97 -18.56
N VAL A 66 -3.64 11.79 -19.12
CA VAL A 66 -3.34 11.60 -20.56
C VAL A 66 -4.53 10.93 -21.25
N GLN A 67 -5.18 9.96 -20.58
CA GLN A 67 -6.41 9.29 -21.04
C GLN A 67 -7.49 9.28 -19.93
N ALA A 68 -7.15 8.81 -18.73
CA ALA A 68 -8.03 8.82 -17.56
C ALA A 68 -7.29 9.28 -16.30
N GLU A 69 -8.03 9.91 -15.38
CA GLU A 69 -7.56 10.22 -14.04
C GLU A 69 -7.72 9.01 -13.12
N ALA A 70 -6.83 8.86 -12.15
CA ALA A 70 -6.89 7.80 -11.16
C ALA A 70 -6.71 8.39 -9.76
N ASN A 71 -7.62 8.04 -8.84
CA ASN A 71 -7.45 8.38 -7.42
C ASN A 71 -6.43 7.42 -6.81
N ILE A 72 -5.37 8.00 -6.24
CA ILE A 72 -4.31 7.27 -5.55
C ILE A 72 -4.32 7.62 -4.07
N GLN A 73 -4.20 6.61 -3.23
CA GLN A 73 -3.87 6.77 -1.81
C GLN A 73 -2.54 6.10 -1.54
N ALA A 74 -1.56 6.87 -1.07
CA ALA A 74 -0.25 6.39 -0.67
C ALA A 74 -0.18 6.31 0.86
N PHE A 75 0.30 5.19 1.36
CA PHE A 75 0.47 4.90 2.78
C PHE A 75 1.93 4.63 3.06
N GLY A 76 2.39 5.10 4.20
CA GLY A 76 3.69 4.80 4.75
C GLY A 76 3.55 4.30 6.19
N LYS A 77 4.38 3.33 6.56
CA LYS A 77 4.36 2.68 7.85
C LYS A 77 5.79 2.56 8.36
N HIS A 78 6.07 3.22 9.48
CA HIS A 78 7.37 3.12 10.14
C HIS A 78 7.43 1.88 11.04
N SER A 79 8.63 1.33 11.25
CA SER A 79 8.90 0.28 12.24
C SER A 79 8.30 0.57 13.63
N LYS A 80 8.38 1.81 14.11
CA LYS A 80 7.86 2.28 15.41
C LYS A 80 6.33 2.32 15.50
N SER A 81 5.62 2.14 14.39
CA SER A 81 4.14 2.07 14.42
C SER A 81 3.61 0.75 14.99
N PHE A 82 4.40 -0.33 14.90
CA PHE A 82 3.98 -1.71 15.21
C PHE A 82 2.66 -2.13 14.53
N ALA A 83 2.26 -1.42 13.47
CA ALA A 83 0.99 -1.63 12.80
C ALA A 83 1.12 -2.77 11.78
N ASP A 84 0.04 -3.54 11.65
CA ASP A 84 -0.14 -4.46 10.53
C ASP A 84 -0.68 -3.67 9.32
N MET A 85 0.00 -3.75 8.17
CA MET A 85 -0.38 -2.99 6.98
C MET A 85 -1.82 -3.29 6.54
N TYR A 86 -2.23 -4.55 6.58
CA TYR A 86 -3.55 -4.95 6.09
C TYR A 86 -4.64 -4.72 7.15
N ALA A 87 -4.45 -5.25 8.35
CA ALA A 87 -5.45 -5.29 9.41
C ALA A 87 -5.62 -3.96 10.16
N ARG A 88 -4.57 -3.15 10.27
CA ARG A 88 -4.59 -1.90 11.05
C ARG A 88 -4.46 -0.65 10.20
N VAL A 89 -3.76 -0.69 9.07
CA VAL A 89 -3.64 0.47 8.18
C VAL A 89 -4.77 0.45 7.14
N LEU A 90 -4.74 -0.50 6.19
CA LEU A 90 -5.67 -0.52 5.06
C LEU A 90 -7.12 -0.74 5.49
N ARG A 91 -7.43 -1.82 6.21
CA ARG A 91 -8.80 -2.15 6.62
C ARG A 91 -9.47 -1.01 7.40
N ASN A 92 -8.75 -0.41 8.33
CA ASN A 92 -9.28 0.69 9.14
C ASN A 92 -9.47 1.96 8.32
N ARG A 93 -8.53 2.26 7.41
CA ARG A 93 -8.63 3.46 6.56
C ARG A 93 -9.82 3.37 5.63
N PHE A 94 -9.98 2.23 4.97
CA PHE A 94 -11.03 2.04 3.97
C PHE A 94 -12.38 1.70 4.59
N ALA A 95 -12.40 1.24 5.84
CA ALA A 95 -13.60 0.77 6.52
C ALA A 95 -14.36 -0.21 5.60
N ALA A 96 -13.63 -1.23 5.14
CA ALA A 96 -14.09 -2.16 4.11
C ALA A 96 -13.44 -3.53 4.30
N ASN A 97 -14.09 -4.56 3.73
CA ASN A 97 -13.52 -5.89 3.69
C ASN A 97 -12.28 -5.89 2.79
N ILE A 98 -11.26 -6.64 3.21
CA ILE A 98 -9.99 -6.78 2.50
C ILE A 98 -9.76 -8.23 2.11
N ARG A 99 -9.40 -8.49 0.85
CA ARG A 99 -8.79 -9.76 0.44
C ARG A 99 -7.29 -9.57 0.28
N VAL A 100 -6.46 -10.47 0.80
CA VAL A 100 -4.99 -10.32 0.84
C VAL A 100 -4.31 -11.42 0.02
N TRP A 101 -3.43 -11.00 -0.89
CA TRP A 101 -2.45 -11.84 -1.57
C TRP A 101 -1.04 -11.38 -1.16
N ALA A 102 -0.48 -12.03 -0.15
CA ALA A 102 0.89 -11.86 0.31
C ALA A 102 1.32 -13.09 1.12
N SER A 103 2.61 -13.43 1.13
CA SER A 103 3.13 -14.50 1.99
C SER A 103 2.68 -14.28 3.44
N SER A 104 2.24 -15.34 4.12
CA SER A 104 1.68 -15.24 5.48
C SER A 104 2.25 -16.28 6.43
N ASP A 105 2.32 -15.96 7.73
CA ASP A 105 2.68 -16.91 8.77
C ASP A 105 1.42 -17.44 9.49
N ALA A 106 1.59 -18.50 10.29
CA ALA A 106 0.48 -19.11 11.02
C ALA A 106 -0.17 -18.18 12.08
N ARG A 107 0.53 -17.09 12.46
CA ARG A 107 0.05 -16.11 13.44
C ARG A 107 -0.85 -15.06 12.79
N SER A 108 -0.67 -14.80 11.50
CA SER A 108 -1.49 -13.89 10.70
C SER A 108 -2.75 -14.57 10.17
N LYS A 109 -3.74 -14.75 11.06
CA LYS A 109 -5.04 -15.34 10.74
C LYS A 109 -5.99 -14.36 10.04
N SER A 110 -6.85 -14.89 9.16
CA SER A 110 -8.02 -14.15 8.65
C SER A 110 -8.90 -13.63 9.81
N ILE A 111 -9.51 -12.46 9.61
CA ILE A 111 -10.41 -11.83 10.57
C ILE A 111 -11.81 -11.84 9.97
N CYS A 112 -12.71 -12.65 10.53
CA CYS A 112 -14.03 -12.89 9.92
C CYS A 112 -15.21 -12.35 10.74
N ASN A 113 -15.07 -12.30 12.07
CA ASN A 113 -16.15 -11.96 13.00
C ASN A 113 -16.08 -10.49 13.46
N ARG A 114 -15.61 -9.59 12.60
CA ARG A 114 -15.55 -8.14 12.84
C ARG A 114 -16.37 -7.43 11.77
N GLN A 115 -16.74 -6.16 12.03
CA GLN A 115 -17.49 -5.33 11.08
C GLN A 115 -16.90 -5.37 9.67
N TYR A 116 -15.57 -5.32 9.55
CA TYR A 116 -14.85 -5.48 8.29
C TYR A 116 -13.95 -6.70 8.34
N GLN A 117 -14.12 -7.57 7.35
CA GLN A 117 -13.37 -8.81 7.22
C GLN A 117 -11.98 -8.55 6.63
N LEU A 118 -11.02 -9.38 7.00
CA LEU A 118 -9.74 -9.51 6.32
C LEU A 118 -9.55 -10.99 6.02
N ARG A 119 -9.52 -11.37 4.76
CA ARG A 119 -9.43 -12.77 4.34
C ARG A 119 -8.24 -12.97 3.42
N LYS A 120 -7.48 -14.03 3.65
CA LYS A 120 -6.44 -14.45 2.71
C LYS A 120 -7.09 -15.02 1.46
N ILE A 121 -6.60 -14.63 0.29
CA ILE A 121 -7.00 -15.23 -0.99
C ILE A 121 -6.48 -16.66 -1.00
N ALA A 122 -7.28 -17.62 -1.49
CA ALA A 122 -6.88 -19.02 -1.56
C ALA A 122 -5.59 -19.17 -2.38
N SER A 123 -4.61 -19.89 -1.84
CA SER A 123 -3.36 -20.23 -2.50
C SER A 123 -3.31 -21.75 -2.65
N PRO A 124 -3.04 -22.29 -3.84
CA PRO A 124 -2.74 -21.59 -5.09
C PRO A 124 -3.97 -20.94 -5.75
N MET A 125 -3.75 -19.94 -6.63
CA MET A 125 -4.77 -19.37 -7.53
C MET A 125 -4.42 -19.62 -9.00
N GLN A 126 -5.42 -19.54 -9.90
CA GLN A 126 -5.21 -19.60 -11.35
C GLN A 126 -5.12 -18.18 -11.93
N LEU A 127 -4.01 -17.89 -12.62
CA LEU A 127 -3.80 -16.66 -13.36
C LEU A 127 -3.44 -17.02 -14.80
N ASP A 128 -4.34 -16.69 -15.74
CA ASP A 128 -4.17 -17.00 -17.17
C ASP A 128 -3.82 -18.48 -17.45
N GLY A 129 -4.51 -19.39 -16.75
CA GLY A 129 -4.27 -20.83 -16.85
C GLY A 129 -3.06 -21.36 -16.07
N VAL A 130 -2.22 -20.47 -15.52
CA VAL A 130 -1.04 -20.84 -14.72
C VAL A 130 -1.36 -20.81 -13.22
N GLN A 131 -0.93 -21.85 -12.51
CA GLN A 131 -1.07 -21.95 -11.07
C GLN A 131 0.01 -21.11 -10.37
N VAL A 132 -0.41 -20.15 -9.55
CA VAL A 132 0.50 -19.28 -8.77
C VAL A 132 0.29 -19.55 -7.28
N ASN A 133 1.40 -19.74 -6.56
CA ASN A 133 1.39 -19.87 -5.11
C ASN A 133 1.79 -18.53 -4.49
N ARG A 134 1.00 -18.06 -3.53
CA ARG A 134 1.23 -16.80 -2.82
C ARG A 134 2.57 -16.76 -2.08
N GLU A 135 3.06 -17.92 -1.65
CA GLU A 135 4.33 -18.07 -0.95
C GLU A 135 5.55 -17.94 -1.89
N ALA A 136 5.36 -18.15 -3.19
CA ALA A 136 6.38 -18.04 -4.23
C ALA A 136 6.24 -16.76 -5.08
N ASP A 137 5.21 -15.95 -4.83
CA ASP A 137 4.98 -14.69 -5.51
C ASP A 137 5.61 -13.52 -4.73
N SER A 138 6.40 -12.71 -5.44
CA SER A 138 6.99 -11.50 -4.87
C SER A 138 6.01 -10.34 -4.78
N ALA A 139 4.95 -10.37 -5.58
CA ALA A 139 3.91 -9.35 -5.60
C ALA A 139 3.01 -9.48 -4.36
N LYS A 140 2.73 -8.34 -3.74
CA LYS A 140 1.90 -8.26 -2.53
C LYS A 140 0.81 -7.25 -2.78
N TRP A 141 -0.43 -7.70 -2.70
CA TRP A 141 -1.57 -6.84 -3.00
C TRP A 141 -2.80 -7.21 -2.20
N ALA A 142 -3.74 -6.27 -2.17
CA ALA A 142 -5.00 -6.41 -1.48
C ALA A 142 -6.15 -5.79 -2.27
N LEU A 143 -7.29 -6.47 -2.29
CA LEU A 143 -8.55 -5.94 -2.81
C LEU A 143 -9.33 -5.29 -1.69
N VAL A 144 -9.80 -4.07 -1.92
CA VAL A 144 -10.71 -3.36 -1.02
C VAL A 144 -12.12 -3.50 -1.57
N GLU A 145 -12.92 -4.38 -0.98
CA GLU A 145 -14.26 -4.71 -1.48
C GLU A 145 -15.21 -3.51 -1.37
N GLY A 146 -16.03 -3.30 -2.40
CA GLY A 146 -16.99 -2.19 -2.46
C GLY A 146 -16.37 -0.81 -2.66
N LYS A 147 -15.07 -0.72 -2.92
CA LYS A 147 -14.34 0.54 -3.15
C LYS A 147 -13.63 0.62 -4.50
N ASN A 148 -13.79 -0.37 -5.38
CA ASN A 148 -13.07 -0.46 -6.67
C ASN A 148 -11.56 -0.24 -6.54
N THR A 149 -10.97 -0.65 -5.40
CA THR A 149 -9.60 -0.28 -5.05
C THR A 149 -8.71 -1.50 -4.91
N VAL A 150 -7.55 -1.45 -5.57
CA VAL A 150 -6.45 -2.42 -5.42
C VAL A 150 -5.28 -1.73 -4.76
N CYS A 151 -4.75 -2.31 -3.68
CA CYS A 151 -3.58 -1.82 -2.98
C CYS A 151 -2.38 -2.73 -3.25
N PHE A 152 -1.26 -2.17 -3.65
CA PHE A 152 0.04 -2.84 -3.71
C PHE A 152 0.84 -2.48 -2.47
N THR A 153 1.51 -3.43 -1.86
CA THR A 153 2.25 -3.20 -0.62
C THR A 153 3.66 -3.76 -0.68
N THR A 154 4.52 -3.31 0.24
CA THR A 154 5.85 -3.90 0.41
C THR A 154 5.91 -4.95 1.53
N ASN A 155 4.90 -5.01 2.39
CA ASN A 155 4.87 -5.89 3.57
C ASN A 155 4.20 -7.22 3.25
N ASP A 156 4.81 -8.32 3.69
CA ASP A 156 4.10 -9.59 3.79
C ASP A 156 2.97 -9.52 4.83
N TYR A 157 2.08 -10.50 4.84
CA TYR A 157 1.09 -10.65 5.91
C TYR A 157 1.61 -11.55 7.03
N LYS A 158 2.70 -11.13 7.69
CA LYS A 158 3.38 -11.88 8.75
C LYS A 158 3.41 -11.08 10.06
N ALA A 159 3.45 -11.75 11.21
CA ALA A 159 3.47 -11.05 12.50
C ALA A 159 4.73 -10.17 12.68
N THR A 160 5.86 -10.57 12.10
CA THR A 160 7.14 -9.82 12.13
C THR A 160 7.06 -8.52 11.34
N GLU A 161 6.21 -8.45 10.31
CA GLU A 161 6.04 -7.26 9.46
C GLU A 161 5.46 -6.07 10.22
N LYS A 162 4.95 -6.25 11.44
CA LYS A 162 4.57 -5.14 12.31
C LYS A 162 5.76 -4.23 12.64
N GLN A 163 6.94 -4.81 12.80
CA GLN A 163 8.19 -4.11 13.13
C GLN A 163 9.00 -3.72 11.88
N THR A 164 8.67 -4.29 10.72
CA THR A 164 9.26 -3.89 9.44
C THR A 164 8.57 -2.63 8.93
N PRO A 165 9.29 -1.60 8.48
CA PRO A 165 8.66 -0.49 7.79
C PRO A 165 8.05 -0.95 6.46
N GLY A 166 7.15 -0.15 5.89
CA GLY A 166 6.59 -0.47 4.60
C GLY A 166 5.69 0.61 4.03
N ALA A 167 5.23 0.36 2.82
CA ALA A 167 4.35 1.26 2.09
C ALA A 167 3.20 0.49 1.46
N ALA A 168 2.13 1.22 1.16
CA ALA A 168 1.09 0.75 0.27
C ALA A 168 0.66 1.85 -0.69
N VAL A 169 0.39 1.49 -1.93
CA VAL A 169 -0.21 2.38 -2.93
C VAL A 169 -1.52 1.76 -3.38
N CYS A 170 -2.61 2.48 -3.15
CA CYS A 170 -3.96 2.04 -3.46
C CYS A 170 -4.52 2.85 -4.62
N LEU A 171 -4.91 2.14 -5.68
CA LEU A 171 -5.49 2.66 -6.90
C LEU A 171 -6.98 2.37 -6.92
N GLU A 172 -7.80 3.41 -7.02
CA GLU A 172 -9.24 3.29 -7.28
C GLU A 172 -9.48 3.25 -8.80
N ASN A 173 -9.80 2.07 -9.31
CA ASN A 173 -10.14 1.85 -10.71
C ASN A 173 -10.95 0.55 -10.85
N ALA A 174 -12.19 0.65 -11.36
CA ALA A 174 -13.08 -0.49 -11.48
C ALA A 174 -12.55 -1.58 -12.44
N GLY A 175 -11.92 -1.19 -13.55
CA GLY A 175 -11.36 -2.15 -14.52
C GLY A 175 -10.22 -2.97 -13.92
N VAL A 176 -9.27 -2.30 -13.27
CA VAL A 176 -8.16 -2.97 -12.56
C VAL A 176 -8.68 -3.82 -11.42
N TYR A 177 -9.59 -3.28 -10.60
CA TYR A 177 -10.20 -4.03 -9.51
C TYR A 177 -10.87 -5.33 -9.98
N ASN A 178 -11.66 -5.25 -11.06
CA ASN A 178 -12.34 -6.42 -11.62
C ASN A 178 -11.35 -7.46 -12.16
N ALA A 179 -10.26 -7.04 -12.81
CA ALA A 179 -9.23 -7.95 -13.29
C ALA A 179 -8.58 -8.74 -12.13
N PHE A 180 -8.25 -8.07 -11.02
CA PHE A 180 -7.71 -8.74 -9.83
C PHE A 180 -8.76 -9.59 -9.11
N LEU A 181 -10.03 -9.15 -9.10
CA LEU A 181 -11.13 -9.91 -8.49
C LEU A 181 -11.36 -11.25 -9.20
N THR A 182 -11.23 -11.29 -10.53
CA THR A 182 -11.35 -12.53 -11.30
C THR A 182 -10.33 -13.57 -10.86
N ALA A 183 -9.07 -13.18 -10.62
CA ALA A 183 -8.05 -14.09 -10.11
C ALA A 183 -8.28 -14.45 -8.63
N ALA A 184 -8.73 -13.49 -7.81
CA ALA A 184 -8.98 -13.65 -6.38
C ALA A 184 -10.36 -14.24 -6.02
N SER A 185 -10.91 -15.11 -6.87
CA SER A 185 -12.29 -15.59 -6.74
C SER A 185 -12.55 -16.31 -5.41
N ASN A 186 -11.57 -17.07 -4.91
CA ASN A 186 -11.65 -17.86 -3.69
C ASN A 186 -10.82 -17.26 -2.55
N VAL A 187 -11.30 -17.41 -1.32
CA VAL A 187 -10.60 -17.02 -0.08
C VAL A 187 -10.47 -18.23 0.84
N GLU A 188 -9.42 -18.25 1.64
CA GLU A 188 -9.24 -19.28 2.67
C GLU A 188 -10.40 -19.26 3.67
N PRO A 189 -10.84 -20.43 4.17
CA PRO A 189 -11.89 -20.51 5.16
C PRO A 189 -11.49 -19.83 6.47
N CYS A 190 -12.50 -19.33 7.18
CA CYS A 190 -12.33 -18.79 8.51
C CYS A 190 -12.26 -19.95 9.51
N ASN A 191 -11.05 -20.42 9.81
CA ASN A 191 -10.85 -21.41 10.86
C ASN A 191 -10.86 -20.68 12.21
N ASN A 192 -11.92 -20.90 13.01
CA ASN A 192 -12.03 -20.41 14.37
C ASN A 192 -10.94 -21.01 15.26
#